data_AF-A0AAD5RTB9-F1
#
_entry.id   AF-A0AAD5RTB9-F1
#
_cell.length_a   1.000
_cell.length_b   1.000
_cell.length_c   1.000
_cell.angle_alpha   90.00
_cell.angle_beta   90.00
_cell.angle_gamma   90.00
#
_symmetry.space_group_name_H-M   'P 1'
#
loop_
_entity.id
_entity.type
_entity.pdbx_description
1 polymer ?
#
loop_
_entity_poly.entity_id
_entity_poly.type
_entity_poly.pdbx_seq_one_letter_code
_entity_poly.pdbx_strand_id
1 'polypeptide(L)'
;MSSIQLIHDQLNTIKHAIVCVDAVDLDNIWQCLWALGRVPNAHIHIAISPRVLDLRVPTFADRFGGLMKELGPKYMLDVLNGDPEEIYDKLQLLGDAGLRDYFGRDATFQDDPHTMVFMRLYLALSALRFAFKFDTKGHDRSRYTFYWDPRSIKTIIPGIRHPTHVNDYLYASSEEDRRKSTEYLHLSGPERETKMVEIMERTAERLAEQLGYNRPGDILHPIEELINQFNGISIDTKPLVLGGGPFTEMARILEDTDLAPLAIVAMARTWWGDTNIFPNNYNDLMDLDAAWKVEQIAKARSIPTWFFPTECAKSKVVKDKIVRPCHWDFSTEELITIFQTAGDMESYQEADTFTRETKTLSKMHMFDVLTVVPLAHPDALPYRRAESYWASVGEQRVLRVRETGDGPVNVFFPEAAAMEKSKETAMQEISYVLSPVSRRPKQLPAVLNAIRFAIQLGGATDL
;
A
#
# COMPACT_ATOMS: atom_id res chain seq x y z
N MET A 1 -20.27 8.12 21.07
CA MET A 1 -18.86 8.00 20.59
C MET A 1 -18.89 7.44 19.20
N SER A 2 -18.09 7.99 18.27
CA SER A 2 -17.92 7.41 16.95
C SER A 2 -17.26 6.03 17.09
N SER A 3 -17.57 5.07 16.21
CA SER A 3 -16.98 3.72 16.30
C SER A 3 -15.47 3.70 16.05
N ILE A 4 -14.92 4.75 15.41
CA ILE A 4 -13.47 4.91 15.23
C ILE A 4 -12.76 5.42 16.50
N GLN A 5 -13.42 6.23 17.34
CA GLN A 5 -12.91 6.61 18.66
C GLN A 5 -12.69 5.37 19.54
N LEU A 6 -13.57 4.37 19.45
CA LEU A 6 -13.42 3.13 20.19
C LEU A 6 -12.15 2.37 19.78
N ILE A 7 -11.75 2.41 18.50
CA ILE A 7 -10.51 1.81 18.03
C ILE A 7 -9.32 2.57 18.59
N HIS A 8 -9.35 3.91 18.52
CA HIS A 8 -8.34 4.79 19.10
C HIS A 8 -8.06 4.47 20.58
N ASP A 9 -9.13 4.37 21.37
CA ASP A 9 -9.05 4.10 22.81
C ASP A 9 -8.45 2.71 23.11
N GLN A 10 -8.52 1.78 22.15
CA GLN A 10 -8.01 0.42 22.27
C GLN A 10 -6.63 0.21 21.65
N LEU A 11 -6.02 1.20 20.99
CA LEU A 11 -4.73 1.02 20.30
C LEU A 11 -3.64 0.42 21.22
N ASN A 12 -3.62 0.82 22.49
CA ASN A 12 -2.65 0.31 23.46
C ASN A 12 -2.96 -1.09 24.00
N THR A 13 -4.16 -1.62 23.81
CA THR A 13 -4.54 -2.96 24.30
C THR A 13 -4.51 -4.04 23.23
N ILE A 14 -4.46 -3.65 21.95
CA ILE A 14 -4.35 -4.56 20.81
C ILE A 14 -3.11 -5.44 20.96
N LYS A 15 -3.30 -6.75 20.76
CA LYS A 15 -2.25 -7.80 20.83
C LYS A 15 -1.76 -8.26 19.47
N HIS A 16 -2.57 -8.06 18.44
CA HIS A 16 -2.26 -8.46 17.08
C HIS A 16 -2.75 -7.41 16.10
N ALA A 17 -1.92 -7.07 15.12
CA ALA A 17 -2.35 -6.33 13.94
C ALA A 17 -1.93 -7.11 12.70
N ILE A 18 -2.81 -7.21 11.72
CA ILE A 18 -2.54 -7.82 10.42
C ILE A 18 -2.52 -6.70 9.39
N VAL A 19 -1.43 -6.55 8.65
CA VAL A 19 -1.26 -5.52 7.63
C VAL A 19 -1.06 -6.22 6.29
N CYS A 20 -1.99 -6.02 5.35
CA CYS A 20 -1.89 -6.55 3.99
C CYS A 20 -1.39 -5.45 3.06
N VAL A 21 -0.22 -5.65 2.46
CA VAL A 21 0.51 -4.63 1.69
C VAL A 21 0.89 -5.15 0.30
N ASP A 22 1.17 -4.26 -0.63
CA ASP A 22 1.83 -4.60 -1.89
C ASP A 22 3.33 -4.86 -1.64
N ALA A 23 3.95 -5.61 -2.54
CA ALA A 23 5.39 -5.54 -2.67
C ALA A 23 5.78 -4.11 -3.09
N VAL A 24 6.98 -3.67 -2.71
CA VAL A 24 7.69 -2.48 -3.24
C VAL A 24 7.12 -1.07 -3.06
N ASP A 25 6.01 -0.89 -2.35
CA ASP A 25 5.55 0.46 -2.03
C ASP A 25 6.21 1.00 -0.74
N LEU A 26 6.88 2.14 -0.84
CA LEU A 26 7.47 2.83 0.32
C LEU A 26 6.39 3.33 1.28
N ASP A 27 5.21 3.66 0.78
CA ASP A 27 4.09 4.12 1.57
C ASP A 27 3.51 3.00 2.45
N ASN A 28 3.53 1.76 1.94
CA ASN A 28 3.21 0.58 2.75
C ASN A 28 4.21 0.38 3.91
N ILE A 29 5.50 0.70 3.72
CA ILE A 29 6.48 0.67 4.83
C ILE A 29 6.07 1.67 5.92
N TRP A 30 5.61 2.87 5.54
CA TRP A 30 5.18 3.90 6.48
C TRP A 30 3.89 3.51 7.21
N GLN A 31 2.94 2.84 6.55
CA GLN A 31 1.77 2.25 7.20
C GLN A 31 2.16 1.17 8.23
N CYS A 32 3.11 0.29 7.91
CA CYS A 32 3.61 -0.68 8.88
C CYS A 32 4.37 -0.04 10.05
N LEU A 33 5.15 1.02 9.80
CA LEU A 33 5.79 1.82 10.86
C LEU A 33 4.75 2.48 11.78
N TRP A 34 3.60 2.89 11.23
CA TRP A 34 2.48 3.40 12.03
C TRP A 34 1.97 2.31 12.97
N ALA A 35 1.74 1.09 12.46
CA ALA A 35 1.30 -0.02 13.29
C ALA A 35 2.31 -0.31 14.41
N LEU A 36 3.60 -0.46 14.08
CA LEU A 36 4.66 -0.67 15.08
C LEU A 36 4.72 0.44 16.14
N GLY A 37 4.46 1.69 15.75
CA GLY A 37 4.48 2.85 16.65
C GLY A 37 3.22 3.08 17.48
N ARG A 38 2.04 2.76 16.94
CA ARG A 38 0.73 3.13 17.52
C ARG A 38 -0.01 1.98 18.17
N VAL A 39 0.34 0.73 17.86
CA VAL A 39 -0.11 -0.44 18.61
C VAL A 39 1.09 -1.08 19.33
N PRO A 40 1.64 -0.41 20.36
CA PRO A 40 2.94 -0.77 20.96
C PRO A 40 2.94 -2.11 21.72
N ASN A 41 1.79 -2.74 21.93
CA ASN A 41 1.68 -4.05 22.57
C ASN A 41 1.30 -5.17 21.59
N ALA A 42 1.19 -4.86 20.30
CA ALA A 42 0.78 -5.81 19.28
C ALA A 42 1.98 -6.46 18.59
N HIS A 43 1.82 -7.74 18.24
CA HIS A 43 2.59 -8.36 17.16
C HIS A 43 2.01 -7.93 15.82
N ILE A 44 2.86 -7.51 14.89
CA ILE A 44 2.47 -7.01 13.57
C ILE A 44 2.72 -8.09 12.53
N HIS A 45 1.66 -8.73 12.07
CA HIS A 45 1.69 -9.71 10.99
C HIS A 45 1.57 -8.98 9.65
N ILE A 46 2.57 -9.08 8.78
CA ILE A 46 2.62 -8.35 7.51
C ILE A 46 2.48 -9.35 6.37
N ALA A 47 1.34 -9.36 5.68
CA ALA A 47 1.11 -10.19 4.51
C ALA A 47 1.45 -9.39 3.25
N ILE A 48 2.43 -9.83 2.48
CA ILE A 48 2.88 -9.16 1.25
C ILE A 48 2.20 -9.80 0.06
N SER A 49 1.41 -9.01 -0.66
CA SER A 49 0.79 -9.41 -1.92
C SER A 49 1.85 -9.45 -3.03
N PRO A 50 1.92 -10.52 -3.83
CA PRO A 50 2.85 -10.58 -4.94
C PRO A 50 2.51 -9.58 -6.04
N ARG A 51 3.53 -8.96 -6.61
CA ARG A 51 3.42 -8.20 -7.87
C ARG A 51 4.23 -8.90 -8.94
N VAL A 52 3.67 -9.03 -10.14
CA VAL A 52 4.35 -9.67 -11.27
C VAL A 52 5.53 -8.81 -11.71
N LEU A 53 6.75 -9.32 -11.62
CA LEU A 53 7.97 -8.63 -12.06
C LEU A 53 8.60 -9.42 -13.21
N ASP A 54 8.64 -8.82 -14.41
CA ASP A 54 9.36 -9.38 -15.56
C ASP A 54 10.65 -8.60 -15.82
N LEU A 55 11.79 -9.22 -15.50
CA LEU A 55 13.10 -8.60 -15.68
C LEU A 55 13.65 -8.74 -17.11
N ARG A 56 12.95 -9.41 -18.02
CA ARG A 56 13.34 -9.54 -19.44
C ARG A 56 12.93 -8.31 -20.25
N VAL A 57 12.00 -7.52 -19.74
CA VAL A 57 11.41 -6.40 -20.46
C VAL A 57 12.15 -5.11 -20.09
N PRO A 58 12.59 -4.30 -21.06
CA PRO A 58 13.23 -3.02 -20.78
C PRO A 58 12.31 -2.08 -19.99
N THR A 59 12.87 -1.07 -19.36
CA THR A 59 12.06 -0.04 -18.69
C THR A 59 11.35 0.83 -19.73
N PHE A 60 10.06 1.08 -19.54
CA PHE A 60 9.22 1.81 -20.51
C PHE A 60 8.99 3.28 -20.14
N ALA A 61 9.51 3.75 -19.01
CA ALA A 61 9.29 5.09 -18.47
C ALA A 61 9.51 6.23 -19.50
N ASP A 62 10.52 6.09 -20.37
CA ASP A 62 10.82 7.09 -21.41
C ASP A 62 9.79 7.14 -22.55
N ARG A 63 9.11 6.01 -22.83
CA ARG A 63 8.08 5.92 -23.88
C ARG A 63 6.67 6.19 -23.35
N PHE A 64 6.46 6.05 -22.03
CA PHE A 64 5.14 6.15 -21.41
C PHE A 64 4.41 7.45 -21.72
N GLY A 65 5.07 8.61 -21.59
CA GLY A 65 4.42 9.90 -21.83
C GLY A 65 3.96 10.10 -23.28
N GLY A 66 4.73 9.61 -24.25
CA GLY A 66 4.35 9.64 -25.67
C GLY A 66 3.14 8.74 -25.94
N LEU A 67 3.18 7.51 -25.43
CA LEU A 67 2.11 6.53 -25.66
C LEU A 67 0.84 6.85 -24.91
N MET A 68 0.91 7.35 -23.67
CA MET A 68 -0.26 7.87 -22.95
C MET A 68 -0.93 9.02 -23.71
N LYS A 69 -0.17 9.87 -24.39
CA LYS A 69 -0.71 10.97 -25.19
C LYS A 69 -1.40 10.48 -26.47
N GLU A 70 -0.88 9.41 -27.08
CA GLU A 70 -1.37 8.88 -28.35
C GLU A 70 -2.50 7.86 -28.20
N LEU A 71 -2.32 6.88 -27.30
CA LEU A 71 -3.29 5.82 -27.01
C LEU A 71 -4.34 6.28 -25.99
N GLY A 72 -3.99 7.19 -25.09
CA GLY A 72 -4.86 7.57 -23.99
C GLY A 72 -4.96 6.49 -22.89
N PRO A 73 -5.51 6.86 -21.72
CA PRO A 73 -5.57 5.97 -20.56
C PRO A 73 -6.44 4.72 -20.80
N LYS A 74 -7.46 4.82 -21.66
CA LYS A 74 -8.33 3.69 -22.02
C LYS A 74 -7.53 2.57 -22.69
N TYR A 75 -6.75 2.87 -23.73
CA TYR A 75 -6.01 1.82 -24.45
C TYR A 75 -4.85 1.24 -23.65
N MET A 76 -4.23 2.05 -22.79
CA MET A 76 -3.22 1.57 -21.84
C MET A 76 -3.81 0.60 -20.80
N LEU A 77 -5.11 0.74 -20.48
CA LEU A 77 -5.90 -0.19 -19.67
C LEU A 77 -6.50 -1.36 -20.44
N ASP A 78 -6.86 -1.18 -21.71
CA ASP A 78 -7.41 -2.26 -22.54
C ASP A 78 -6.37 -3.37 -22.70
N VAL A 79 -5.07 -3.09 -22.54
CA VAL A 79 -4.05 -4.15 -22.40
C VAL A 79 -4.23 -5.01 -21.15
N LEU A 80 -4.82 -4.48 -20.07
CA LEU A 80 -5.09 -5.22 -18.84
C LEU A 80 -6.36 -6.08 -18.95
N ASN A 81 -7.31 -5.70 -19.81
CA ASN A 81 -8.68 -6.24 -19.80
C ASN A 81 -9.17 -6.80 -21.16
N GLY A 82 -8.53 -6.43 -22.27
CA GLY A 82 -8.94 -6.71 -23.65
C GLY A 82 -8.05 -7.75 -24.34
N ASP A 83 -8.34 -8.00 -25.62
CA ASP A 83 -7.59 -8.93 -26.47
C ASP A 83 -6.23 -8.31 -26.87
N PRO A 84 -5.09 -8.95 -26.52
CA PRO A 84 -3.75 -8.49 -26.92
C PRO A 84 -3.60 -8.21 -28.43
N GLU A 85 -4.34 -8.94 -29.28
CA GLU A 85 -4.29 -8.77 -30.73
C GLU A 85 -4.93 -7.43 -31.18
N GLU A 86 -6.00 -6.96 -30.51
CA GLU A 86 -6.61 -5.66 -30.84
C GLU A 86 -5.69 -4.48 -30.51
N ILE A 87 -4.90 -4.61 -29.45
CA ILE A 87 -3.90 -3.62 -29.07
C ILE A 87 -2.73 -3.68 -30.04
N TYR A 88 -2.31 -4.89 -30.41
CA TYR A 88 -1.28 -5.11 -31.41
C TYR A 88 -1.62 -4.43 -32.74
N ASP A 89 -2.84 -4.64 -33.25
CA ASP A 89 -3.30 -3.99 -34.48
C ASP A 89 -3.23 -2.46 -34.37
N LYS A 90 -3.58 -1.90 -33.21
CA LYS A 90 -3.47 -0.44 -32.97
C LYS A 90 -2.02 0.04 -32.90
N LEU A 91 -1.13 -0.70 -32.24
CA LEU A 91 0.30 -0.37 -32.19
C LEU A 91 0.94 -0.48 -33.58
N GLN A 92 0.50 -1.44 -34.40
CA GLN A 92 0.93 -1.60 -35.78
C GLN A 92 0.45 -0.43 -36.65
N LEU A 93 -0.77 0.07 -36.44
CA LEU A 93 -1.27 1.30 -37.07
C LEU A 93 -0.47 2.55 -36.68
N LEU A 94 0.14 2.56 -35.48
CA LEU A 94 1.07 3.60 -35.04
C LEU A 94 2.51 3.41 -35.56
N GLY A 95 2.80 2.27 -36.21
CA GLY A 95 4.09 1.98 -36.81
C GLY A 95 5.20 1.59 -35.83
N ASP A 96 4.87 1.23 -34.58
CA ASP A 96 5.87 0.90 -33.55
C ASP A 96 5.87 -0.59 -33.21
N ALA A 97 6.54 -1.38 -34.05
CA ALA A 97 6.67 -2.83 -33.91
C ALA A 97 7.44 -3.27 -32.64
N GLY A 98 8.23 -2.37 -32.04
CA GLY A 98 9.01 -2.65 -30.83
C GLY A 98 8.21 -2.60 -29.54
N LEU A 99 6.95 -2.14 -29.57
CA LEU A 99 6.10 -2.04 -28.38
C LEU A 99 5.49 -3.37 -27.96
N ARG A 100 5.53 -4.38 -28.83
CA ARG A 100 4.97 -5.72 -28.55
C ARG A 100 5.52 -6.33 -27.26
N ASP A 101 6.81 -6.14 -26.99
CA ASP A 101 7.47 -6.73 -25.81
C ASP A 101 6.99 -6.12 -24.48
N TYR A 102 6.38 -4.93 -24.52
CA TYR A 102 5.88 -4.19 -23.36
C TYR A 102 4.37 -4.35 -23.12
N PHE A 103 3.61 -4.79 -24.13
CA PHE A 103 2.15 -4.95 -24.04
C PHE A 103 1.70 -6.41 -24.13
N GLY A 104 2.66 -7.35 -24.23
CA GLY A 104 2.36 -8.77 -24.13
C GLY A 104 1.78 -9.12 -22.76
N ARG A 105 0.56 -9.69 -22.76
CA ARG A 105 0.01 -10.40 -21.61
C ARG A 105 0.74 -11.74 -21.52
N ASP A 106 1.65 -11.90 -20.56
CA ASP A 106 2.33 -13.18 -20.38
C ASP A 106 1.37 -14.11 -19.63
N ALA A 107 0.48 -14.76 -20.38
CA ALA A 107 -0.35 -15.86 -19.86
C ALA A 107 0.52 -16.98 -19.24
N THR A 108 1.82 -17.01 -19.55
CA THR A 108 2.78 -17.95 -18.98
C THR A 108 3.27 -17.56 -17.58
N PHE A 109 3.10 -16.32 -17.08
CA PHE A 109 3.63 -15.95 -15.75
C PHE A 109 3.13 -16.85 -14.62
N GLN A 110 1.87 -17.30 -14.72
CA GLN A 110 1.24 -18.13 -13.68
C GLN A 110 1.79 -19.57 -13.63
N ASP A 111 2.40 -20.02 -14.73
CA ASP A 111 2.88 -21.38 -14.92
C ASP A 111 4.39 -21.45 -15.25
N ASP A 112 5.08 -20.31 -15.37
CA ASP A 112 6.51 -20.21 -15.65
C ASP A 112 7.34 -20.41 -14.37
N PRO A 113 8.12 -21.50 -14.26
CA PRO A 113 8.95 -21.75 -13.10
C PRO A 113 10.02 -20.67 -12.85
N HIS A 114 10.50 -19.99 -13.89
CA HIS A 114 11.50 -18.93 -13.75
C HIS A 114 10.92 -17.71 -13.03
N THR A 115 9.75 -17.26 -13.48
CA THR A 115 8.99 -16.18 -12.84
C THR A 115 8.76 -16.45 -11.35
N MET A 116 8.37 -17.68 -10.99
CA MET A 116 8.15 -18.05 -9.59
C MET A 116 9.39 -17.90 -8.70
N VAL A 117 10.59 -18.22 -9.22
CA VAL A 117 11.85 -18.05 -8.47
C VAL A 117 12.15 -16.57 -8.26
N PHE A 118 12.03 -15.76 -9.30
CA PHE A 118 12.30 -14.31 -9.20
C PHE A 118 11.30 -13.59 -8.32
N MET A 119 10.03 -13.98 -8.37
CA MET A 119 9.01 -13.44 -7.48
C MET A 119 9.30 -13.75 -6.02
N ARG A 120 9.77 -14.96 -5.69
CA ARG A 120 10.20 -15.29 -4.33
C ARG A 120 11.38 -14.42 -3.88
N LEU A 121 12.37 -14.24 -4.74
CA LEU A 121 13.49 -13.34 -4.46
C LEU A 121 12.99 -11.91 -4.24
N TYR A 122 12.06 -11.45 -5.07
CA TYR A 122 11.51 -10.09 -5.01
C TYR A 122 10.66 -9.84 -3.75
N LEU A 123 9.83 -10.81 -3.36
CA LEU A 123 9.10 -10.77 -2.10
C LEU A 123 10.04 -10.78 -0.90
N ALA A 124 11.09 -11.60 -0.94
CA ALA A 124 12.09 -11.67 0.12
C ALA A 124 12.84 -10.33 0.23
N LEU A 125 13.25 -9.78 -0.90
CA LEU A 125 13.87 -8.46 -0.98
C LEU A 125 12.94 -7.36 -0.43
N SER A 126 11.64 -7.41 -0.76
CA SER A 126 10.64 -6.49 -0.22
C SER A 126 10.53 -6.60 1.31
N ALA A 127 10.39 -7.82 1.85
CA ALA A 127 10.37 -8.03 3.30
C ALA A 127 11.66 -7.54 4.00
N LEU A 128 12.82 -7.81 3.40
CA LEU A 128 14.11 -7.35 3.92
C LEU A 128 14.20 -5.82 3.97
N ARG A 129 13.63 -5.12 2.99
CA ARG A 129 13.57 -3.64 2.96
C ARG A 129 12.70 -3.08 4.08
N PHE A 130 11.53 -3.68 4.29
CA PHE A 130 10.66 -3.32 5.40
C PHE A 130 11.40 -3.53 6.73
N ALA A 131 11.97 -4.72 6.94
CA ALA A 131 12.72 -5.05 8.15
C ALA A 131 13.92 -4.12 8.39
N PHE A 132 14.71 -3.84 7.34
CA PHE A 132 15.82 -2.89 7.41
C PHE A 132 15.33 -1.50 7.80
N LYS A 133 14.24 -1.02 7.21
CA LYS A 133 13.67 0.27 7.60
C LYS A 133 13.17 0.26 9.04
N PHE A 134 12.54 -0.82 9.51
CA PHE A 134 12.09 -0.93 10.90
C PHE A 134 13.26 -0.93 11.88
N ASP A 135 14.32 -1.67 11.56
CA ASP A 135 15.56 -1.79 12.35
C ASP A 135 16.26 -0.42 12.48
N THR A 136 16.45 0.29 11.37
CA THR A 136 17.03 1.65 11.39
C THR A 136 16.18 2.67 12.16
N LYS A 137 14.88 2.42 12.33
CA LYS A 137 13.99 3.22 13.18
C LYS A 137 13.96 2.76 14.63
N GLY A 138 14.64 1.67 14.98
CA GLY A 138 14.76 1.14 16.33
C GLY A 138 13.58 0.27 16.76
N HIS A 139 12.86 -0.34 15.82
CA HIS A 139 11.81 -1.31 16.12
C HIS A 139 12.41 -2.72 16.26
N ASP A 140 12.02 -3.40 17.33
CA ASP A 140 12.49 -4.76 17.62
C ASP A 140 11.92 -5.77 16.62
N ARG A 141 12.76 -6.69 16.12
CA ARG A 141 12.38 -7.68 15.10
C ARG A 141 11.38 -8.71 15.62
N SER A 142 11.32 -8.94 16.94
CA SER A 142 10.30 -9.81 17.56
C SER A 142 8.89 -9.25 17.46
N ARG A 143 8.73 -7.98 17.07
CA ARG A 143 7.43 -7.32 16.96
C ARG A 143 6.72 -7.55 15.63
N TYR A 144 7.36 -8.17 14.65
CA TYR A 144 6.75 -8.38 13.34
C TYR A 144 7.14 -9.70 12.70
N THR A 145 6.32 -10.15 11.76
CA THR A 145 6.58 -11.32 10.92
C THR A 145 6.01 -11.09 9.53
N PHE A 146 6.78 -11.44 8.49
CA PHE A 146 6.34 -11.33 7.10
C PHE A 146 5.78 -12.64 6.60
N TYR A 147 4.65 -12.58 5.91
CA TYR A 147 3.96 -13.71 5.33
C TYR A 147 3.71 -13.49 3.84
N TRP A 148 3.62 -14.57 3.08
CA TRP A 148 3.21 -14.54 1.68
C TRP A 148 2.50 -15.84 1.30
N ASP A 149 1.63 -15.77 0.29
CA ASP A 149 0.95 -16.93 -0.27
C ASP A 149 1.41 -17.18 -1.72
N PRO A 150 2.03 -18.34 -2.04
CA PRO A 150 2.37 -18.69 -3.42
C PRO A 150 1.16 -18.80 -4.36
N ARG A 151 -0.05 -19.00 -3.84
CA ARG A 151 -1.28 -19.12 -4.65
C ARG A 151 -1.75 -17.77 -5.20
N SER A 152 -1.45 -16.67 -4.50
CA SER A 152 -1.91 -15.32 -4.87
C SER A 152 -1.40 -14.85 -6.23
N ILE A 153 -0.32 -15.45 -6.72
CA ILE A 153 0.24 -15.22 -8.05
C ILE A 153 -0.77 -15.57 -9.16
N LYS A 154 -1.68 -16.51 -8.90
CA LYS A 154 -2.68 -16.97 -9.86
C LYS A 154 -3.94 -16.11 -9.88
N THR A 155 -4.18 -15.32 -8.83
CA THR A 155 -5.43 -14.57 -8.62
C THR A 155 -5.26 -13.09 -8.87
N ILE A 156 -4.08 -12.54 -8.58
CA ILE A 156 -3.75 -11.16 -8.94
C ILE A 156 -3.76 -11.06 -10.46
N ILE A 157 -4.38 -10.00 -10.98
CA ILE A 157 -4.45 -9.75 -12.43
C ILE A 157 -3.05 -10.01 -13.00
N PRO A 158 -2.87 -11.01 -13.88
CA PRO A 158 -1.55 -11.32 -14.44
C PRO A 158 -1.06 -10.03 -15.06
N GLY A 159 -0.06 -9.45 -14.41
CA GLY A 159 0.50 -8.18 -14.83
C GLY A 159 0.86 -8.33 -16.29
N ILE A 160 0.45 -7.35 -17.09
CA ILE A 160 1.18 -7.07 -18.33
C ILE A 160 2.66 -7.03 -17.96
N ARG A 161 3.53 -7.35 -18.92
CA ARG A 161 4.95 -6.95 -18.92
C ARG A 161 5.07 -5.43 -18.76
N HIS A 162 4.85 -4.95 -17.54
CA HIS A 162 4.14 -3.71 -17.33
C HIS A 162 4.92 -2.52 -17.90
N PRO A 163 4.32 -1.66 -18.74
CA PRO A 163 4.95 -0.48 -19.31
C PRO A 163 5.23 0.64 -18.28
N THR A 164 5.15 0.34 -16.99
CA THR A 164 5.22 1.35 -15.92
C THR A 164 5.95 0.83 -14.69
N HIS A 165 6.46 -0.41 -14.70
CA HIS A 165 7.31 -0.87 -13.61
C HIS A 165 8.58 -0.04 -13.63
N VAL A 166 8.74 0.77 -12.60
CA VAL A 166 10.01 1.38 -12.28
C VAL A 166 10.93 0.33 -11.70
N ASN A 167 12.22 0.68 -11.61
CA ASN A 167 13.21 -0.21 -11.07
C ASN A 167 13.18 -0.18 -9.53
N ASP A 168 11.99 -0.38 -8.96
CA ASP A 168 11.74 -0.46 -7.53
C ASP A 168 12.50 -1.60 -6.85
N TYR A 169 12.83 -2.66 -7.61
CA TYR A 169 13.78 -3.69 -7.24
C TYR A 169 15.22 -3.18 -7.02
N LEU A 170 15.52 -1.90 -7.28
CA LEU A 170 16.79 -1.23 -6.91
C LEU A 170 16.69 -0.41 -5.62
N TYR A 171 15.53 -0.40 -4.96
CA TYR A 171 15.37 0.22 -3.65
C TYR A 171 16.35 -0.40 -2.63
N ALA A 172 16.97 0.43 -1.80
CA ALA A 172 18.04 0.03 -0.88
C ALA A 172 19.25 -0.69 -1.53
N SER A 173 19.38 -0.73 -2.86
CA SER A 173 20.60 -1.19 -3.53
C SER A 173 21.75 -0.21 -3.31
N SER A 174 22.99 -0.70 -3.40
CA SER A 174 24.17 0.15 -3.31
C SER A 174 24.21 1.17 -4.44
N GLU A 175 24.92 2.28 -4.26
CA GLU A 175 25.13 3.26 -5.34
C GLU A 175 25.80 2.62 -6.56
N GLU A 176 26.71 1.66 -6.33
CA GLU A 176 27.35 0.89 -7.40
C GLU A 176 26.34 0.02 -8.16
N ASP A 177 25.48 -0.71 -7.46
CA ASP A 177 24.46 -1.55 -8.09
C ASP A 177 23.43 -0.71 -8.85
N ARG A 178 23.03 0.45 -8.30
CA ARG A 178 22.19 1.42 -9.00
C ARG A 178 22.87 1.90 -10.28
N ARG A 179 24.15 2.30 -10.22
CA ARG A 179 24.92 2.72 -11.41
C ARG A 179 25.00 1.61 -12.46
N LYS A 180 25.30 0.38 -12.06
CA LYS A 180 25.33 -0.80 -12.95
C LYS A 180 23.97 -1.07 -13.58
N SER A 181 22.89 -0.97 -12.80
CA SER A 181 21.53 -1.20 -13.32
C SER A 181 21.18 -0.25 -14.47
N THR A 182 21.62 1.02 -14.39
CA THR A 182 21.43 2.03 -15.43
C THR A 182 22.08 1.61 -16.75
N GLU A 183 23.25 0.98 -16.69
CA GLU A 183 23.94 0.42 -17.86
C GLU A 183 23.13 -0.72 -18.51
N TYR A 184 22.24 -1.38 -17.77
CA TYR A 184 21.47 -2.54 -18.23
C TYR A 184 20.02 -2.23 -18.61
N LEU A 185 19.54 -1.00 -18.39
CA LEU A 185 18.12 -0.65 -18.63
C LEU A 185 17.67 -0.80 -20.08
N HIS A 186 18.62 -0.68 -21.03
CA HIS A 186 18.38 -0.81 -22.46
C HIS A 186 18.39 -2.26 -22.97
N LEU A 187 18.90 -3.20 -22.15
CA LEU A 187 18.94 -4.61 -22.51
C LEU A 187 17.52 -5.21 -22.54
N SER A 188 17.37 -6.38 -23.14
CA SER A 188 16.11 -7.13 -23.15
C SER A 188 16.38 -8.64 -23.09
N GLY A 189 15.33 -9.43 -22.85
CA GLY A 189 15.41 -10.88 -22.82
C GLY A 189 16.24 -11.44 -21.66
N PRO A 190 16.77 -12.68 -21.81
CA PRO A 190 17.51 -13.37 -20.77
C PRO A 190 18.77 -12.64 -20.29
N GLU A 191 19.39 -11.81 -21.14
CA GLU A 191 20.57 -11.03 -20.76
C GLU A 191 20.22 -9.98 -19.69
N ARG A 192 19.15 -9.19 -19.91
CA ARG A 192 18.68 -8.23 -18.91
C ARG A 192 18.28 -8.94 -17.62
N GLU A 193 17.52 -10.02 -17.74
CA GLU A 193 17.07 -10.80 -16.59
C GLU A 193 18.24 -11.24 -15.72
N THR A 194 19.24 -11.90 -16.31
CA THR A 194 20.44 -12.38 -15.60
C THR A 194 21.12 -11.24 -14.83
N LYS A 195 21.30 -10.09 -15.49
CA LYS A 195 21.97 -8.93 -14.88
C LYS A 195 21.17 -8.27 -13.76
N MET A 196 19.85 -8.20 -13.90
CA MET A 196 18.97 -7.61 -12.88
C MET A 196 18.81 -8.54 -11.67
N VAL A 197 18.69 -9.85 -11.91
CA VAL A 197 18.65 -10.86 -10.85
C VAL A 197 19.93 -10.81 -10.02
N GLU A 198 21.10 -10.73 -10.67
CA GLU A 198 22.39 -10.62 -9.96
C GLU A 198 22.43 -9.40 -9.01
N ILE A 199 21.84 -8.26 -9.41
CA ILE A 199 21.74 -7.07 -8.55
C ILE A 199 20.76 -7.30 -7.39
N MET A 200 19.62 -7.93 -7.65
CA MET A 200 18.62 -8.23 -6.63
C MET A 200 19.16 -9.22 -5.60
N GLU A 201 19.84 -10.28 -6.04
CA GLU A 201 20.49 -11.27 -5.17
C GLU A 201 21.52 -10.62 -4.27
N ARG A 202 22.48 -9.85 -4.83
CA ARG A 202 23.46 -9.12 -4.03
C ARG A 202 22.82 -8.19 -3.01
N THR A 203 21.77 -7.48 -3.40
CA THR A 203 21.05 -6.57 -2.49
C THR A 203 20.38 -7.36 -1.37
N ALA A 204 19.70 -8.45 -1.71
CA ALA A 204 18.97 -9.29 -0.77
C ALA A 204 19.93 -10.00 0.21
N GLU A 205 21.04 -10.55 -0.28
CA GLU A 205 22.08 -11.18 0.55
C GLU A 205 22.69 -10.19 1.54
N ARG A 206 23.06 -8.99 1.08
CA ARG A 206 23.59 -7.95 1.97
C ARG A 206 22.59 -7.54 3.06
N LEU A 207 21.32 -7.33 2.70
CA LEU A 207 20.30 -6.98 3.68
C LEU A 207 20.03 -8.13 4.65
N ALA A 208 20.00 -9.38 4.16
CA ALA A 208 19.85 -10.57 4.99
C ALA A 208 20.99 -10.68 6.02
N GLU A 209 22.24 -10.50 5.59
CA GLU A 209 23.42 -10.51 6.46
C GLU A 209 23.34 -9.40 7.52
N GLN A 210 23.04 -8.16 7.12
CA GLN A 210 22.86 -7.03 8.05
C GLN A 210 21.74 -7.28 9.07
N LEU A 211 20.70 -8.00 8.65
CA LEU A 211 19.57 -8.40 9.47
C LEU A 211 19.75 -9.78 10.13
N GLY A 212 20.94 -10.38 10.06
CA GLY A 212 21.24 -11.64 10.75
C GLY A 212 20.46 -12.87 10.25
N TYR A 213 19.94 -12.84 9.02
CA TYR A 213 19.34 -14.01 8.36
C TYR A 213 20.41 -14.81 7.62
N ASN A 214 20.31 -16.14 7.61
CA ASN A 214 21.26 -17.00 6.90
C ASN A 214 21.09 -16.90 5.37
N ARG A 215 19.86 -16.75 4.90
CA ARG A 215 19.51 -16.56 3.48
C ARG A 215 18.37 -15.55 3.35
N PRO A 216 18.26 -14.84 2.21
CA PRO A 216 17.20 -13.85 2.00
C PRO A 216 15.78 -14.38 2.24
N GLY A 217 15.49 -15.59 1.77
CA GLY A 217 14.16 -16.18 1.90
C GLY A 217 13.74 -16.55 3.33
N ASP A 218 14.67 -16.63 4.28
CA ASP A 218 14.38 -17.04 5.66
C ASP A 218 13.54 -15.97 6.42
N ILE A 219 13.38 -14.76 5.87
CA ILE A 219 12.50 -13.72 6.41
C ILE A 219 11.01 -13.96 6.13
N LEU A 220 10.70 -14.76 5.10
CA LEU A 220 9.34 -14.95 4.62
C LEU A 220 8.74 -16.24 5.17
N HIS A 221 7.57 -16.11 5.81
CA HIS A 221 6.78 -17.23 6.28
C HIS A 221 5.63 -17.56 5.31
N PRO A 222 5.22 -18.83 5.19
CA PRO A 222 4.00 -19.17 4.46
C PRO A 222 2.77 -18.62 5.17
N ILE A 223 1.78 -18.12 4.41
CA ILE A 223 0.53 -17.56 4.95
C ILE A 223 -0.23 -18.57 5.82
N GLU A 224 -0.05 -19.87 5.59
CA GLU A 224 -0.66 -20.95 6.37
C GLU A 224 -0.26 -20.88 7.85
N GLU A 225 0.95 -20.42 8.18
CA GLU A 225 1.37 -20.21 9.57
C GLU A 225 0.51 -19.13 10.26
N LEU A 226 0.21 -18.04 9.54
CA LEU A 226 -0.68 -16.98 10.03
C LEU A 226 -2.12 -17.50 10.19
N ILE A 227 -2.64 -18.19 9.18
CA ILE A 227 -4.00 -18.76 9.20
C ILE A 227 -4.15 -19.74 10.37
N ASN A 228 -3.18 -20.66 10.54
CA ASN A 228 -3.18 -21.62 11.64
C ASN A 228 -3.07 -20.93 13.01
N GLN A 229 -2.32 -19.83 13.10
CA GLN A 229 -2.25 -19.04 14.31
C GLN A 229 -3.61 -18.48 14.70
N PHE A 230 -4.40 -17.98 13.74
CA PHE A 230 -5.72 -17.37 13.99
C PHE A 230 -6.88 -18.39 14.03
N ASN A 231 -6.64 -19.64 13.63
CA ASN A 231 -7.60 -20.72 13.77
C ASN A 231 -7.71 -21.17 15.23
N GLY A 232 -8.87 -20.94 15.84
CA GLY A 232 -9.16 -21.34 17.23
C GLY A 232 -8.71 -20.35 18.31
N ILE A 233 -8.34 -19.11 17.94
CA ILE A 233 -8.04 -18.05 18.91
C ILE A 233 -9.30 -17.66 19.71
N SER A 234 -9.10 -17.44 21.02
CA SER A 234 -10.14 -16.93 21.93
C SER A 234 -10.67 -15.56 21.50
N ILE A 235 -11.98 -15.34 21.71
CA ILE A 235 -12.73 -14.11 21.40
C ILE A 235 -12.07 -12.83 21.97
N ASP A 236 -11.21 -12.97 22.97
CA ASP A 236 -10.62 -11.87 23.73
C ASP A 236 -9.46 -11.13 23.03
N THR A 237 -8.91 -11.67 21.93
CA THR A 237 -7.82 -11.02 21.17
C THR A 237 -8.25 -10.71 19.74
N LYS A 238 -9.10 -9.69 19.58
CA LYS A 238 -9.52 -9.21 18.25
C LYS A 238 -8.38 -8.40 17.60
N PRO A 239 -7.82 -8.84 16.46
CA PRO A 239 -6.77 -8.07 15.80
C PRO A 239 -7.33 -6.84 15.08
N LEU A 240 -6.49 -5.85 14.87
CA LEU A 240 -6.74 -4.79 13.88
C LEU A 240 -6.26 -5.28 12.52
N VAL A 241 -7.09 -5.16 11.48
CA VAL A 241 -6.71 -5.48 10.10
C VAL A 241 -6.55 -4.20 9.30
N LEU A 242 -5.39 -4.01 8.69
CA LEU A 242 -5.01 -2.86 7.88
C LEU A 242 -4.74 -3.28 6.43
N GLY A 243 -5.19 -2.47 5.47
CA GLY A 243 -4.94 -2.70 4.04
C GLY A 243 -4.25 -1.50 3.39
N GLY A 244 -3.06 -1.73 2.84
CA GLY A 244 -2.33 -0.79 1.97
C GLY A 244 -2.07 -1.36 0.57
N GLY A 245 -2.32 -2.65 0.35
CA GLY A 245 -2.18 -3.30 -0.96
C GLY A 245 -3.47 -3.92 -1.48
N PRO A 246 -3.37 -4.79 -2.50
CA PRO A 246 -4.49 -5.59 -3.01
C PRO A 246 -5.19 -6.41 -1.91
N PHE A 247 -6.48 -6.70 -2.12
CA PHE A 247 -7.32 -7.40 -1.14
C PHE A 247 -7.13 -8.92 -1.11
N THR A 248 -6.28 -9.48 -1.96
CA THR A 248 -6.11 -10.94 -2.14
C THR A 248 -5.75 -11.64 -0.83
N GLU A 249 -4.68 -11.21 -0.14
CA GLU A 249 -4.26 -11.82 1.13
C GLU A 249 -5.29 -11.58 2.24
N MET A 250 -5.89 -10.38 2.28
CA MET A 250 -6.92 -10.04 3.27
C MET A 250 -8.15 -10.93 3.13
N ALA A 251 -8.63 -11.14 1.89
CA ALA A 251 -9.74 -12.04 1.60
C ALA A 251 -9.40 -13.46 2.06
N ARG A 252 -8.21 -13.96 1.72
CA ARG A 252 -7.76 -15.30 2.10
C ARG A 252 -7.75 -15.51 3.60
N ILE A 253 -7.10 -14.60 4.34
CA ILE A 253 -7.02 -14.67 5.81
C ILE A 253 -8.43 -14.68 6.41
N LEU A 254 -9.33 -13.80 5.95
CA LEU A 254 -10.68 -13.72 6.47
C LEU A 254 -11.54 -14.94 6.08
N GLU A 255 -11.37 -15.51 4.88
CA GLU A 255 -12.11 -16.70 4.44
C GLU A 255 -11.69 -17.95 5.18
N ASP A 256 -10.39 -18.17 5.31
CA ASP A 256 -9.80 -19.40 5.86
C ASP A 256 -9.78 -19.42 7.40
N THR A 257 -10.25 -18.35 8.03
CA THR A 257 -10.32 -18.24 9.49
C THR A 257 -11.71 -17.78 9.95
N ASP A 258 -12.07 -18.14 11.18
CA ASP A 258 -13.24 -17.57 11.89
C ASP A 258 -12.91 -16.21 12.54
N LEU A 259 -11.89 -15.52 12.02
CA LEU A 259 -11.42 -14.27 12.59
C LEU A 259 -12.54 -13.23 12.62
N ALA A 260 -12.71 -12.61 13.79
CA ALA A 260 -13.54 -11.45 14.01
C ALA A 260 -12.64 -10.26 14.43
N PRO A 261 -12.08 -9.52 13.45
CA PRO A 261 -11.25 -8.36 13.73
C PRO A 261 -11.97 -7.31 14.59
N LEU A 262 -11.18 -6.52 15.31
CA LEU A 262 -11.66 -5.31 15.97
C LEU A 262 -12.21 -4.34 14.92
N ALA A 263 -11.47 -4.18 13.82
CA ALA A 263 -11.87 -3.43 12.65
C ALA A 263 -11.01 -3.82 11.43
N ILE A 264 -11.55 -3.52 10.25
CA ILE A 264 -10.82 -3.47 8.97
C ILE A 264 -10.69 -2.00 8.56
N VAL A 265 -9.49 -1.55 8.23
CA VAL A 265 -9.22 -0.18 7.75
C VAL A 265 -8.31 -0.26 6.55
N ALA A 266 -8.78 0.13 5.36
CA ALA A 266 -8.03 -0.12 4.12
C ALA A 266 -8.13 1.03 3.11
N MET A 267 -7.03 1.27 2.38
CA MET A 267 -6.97 2.17 1.23
C MET A 267 -7.73 1.55 0.06
N ALA A 268 -8.94 2.04 -0.20
CA ALA A 268 -9.85 1.42 -1.16
C ALA A 268 -11.04 2.32 -1.52
N ARG A 269 -11.74 1.92 -2.59
CA ARG A 269 -12.92 2.59 -3.13
C ARG A 269 -12.63 4.00 -3.64
N THR A 270 -13.66 4.57 -4.26
CA THR A 270 -13.64 5.95 -4.77
C THR A 270 -15.03 6.56 -4.61
N TRP A 271 -15.12 7.80 -4.15
CA TRP A 271 -16.40 8.53 -4.11
C TRP A 271 -16.87 8.95 -5.50
N TRP A 272 -15.93 9.41 -6.32
CA TRP A 272 -16.20 10.00 -7.63
C TRP A 272 -15.50 9.24 -8.75
N GLY A 273 -14.38 8.57 -8.44
CA GLY A 273 -13.70 7.67 -9.39
C GLY A 273 -13.04 8.41 -10.55
N ASP A 274 -12.59 9.64 -10.31
CA ASP A 274 -12.06 10.56 -11.32
C ASP A 274 -10.75 11.24 -10.90
N THR A 275 -10.13 10.77 -9.81
CA THR A 275 -8.84 11.25 -9.29
C THR A 275 -7.67 10.34 -9.69
N ASN A 276 -7.94 9.04 -9.87
CA ASN A 276 -6.95 8.09 -10.36
C ASN A 276 -6.85 8.11 -11.88
N ILE A 277 -5.72 7.60 -12.39
CA ILE A 277 -5.55 7.29 -13.81
C ILE A 277 -6.60 6.26 -14.25
N PHE A 278 -6.94 5.34 -13.33
CA PHE A 278 -7.90 4.28 -13.56
C PHE A 278 -9.27 4.61 -12.95
N PRO A 279 -10.37 4.10 -13.53
CA PRO A 279 -11.69 4.26 -12.93
C PRO A 279 -11.79 3.67 -11.52
N ASN A 280 -11.11 2.55 -11.24
CA ASN A 280 -11.06 1.96 -9.90
C ASN A 280 -9.94 2.60 -9.05
N ASN A 281 -10.06 2.46 -7.72
CA ASN A 281 -8.89 2.52 -6.86
C ASN A 281 -7.90 1.41 -7.28
N TYR A 282 -6.59 1.67 -7.19
CA TYR A 282 -5.57 0.72 -7.64
C TYR A 282 -5.63 -0.61 -6.87
N ASN A 283 -5.76 -0.57 -5.54
CA ASN A 283 -5.84 -1.78 -4.71
C ASN A 283 -7.10 -2.60 -5.01
N ASP A 284 -8.22 -1.94 -5.30
CA ASP A 284 -9.43 -2.62 -5.78
C ASP A 284 -9.21 -3.24 -7.17
N LEU A 285 -8.55 -2.51 -8.07
CA LEU A 285 -8.33 -2.94 -9.45
C LEU A 285 -7.51 -4.23 -9.52
N MET A 286 -6.49 -4.38 -8.68
CA MET A 286 -5.57 -5.52 -8.71
C MET A 286 -6.26 -6.87 -8.44
N ASP A 287 -7.36 -6.87 -7.67
CA ASP A 287 -8.20 -8.05 -7.43
C ASP A 287 -9.62 -7.62 -6.99
N LEU A 288 -10.46 -7.29 -7.97
CA LEU A 288 -11.83 -6.80 -7.73
C LEU A 288 -12.70 -7.82 -7.00
N ASP A 289 -12.50 -9.11 -7.26
CA ASP A 289 -13.29 -10.17 -6.64
C ASP A 289 -12.92 -10.35 -5.17
N ALA A 290 -11.63 -10.29 -4.82
CA ALA A 290 -11.19 -10.24 -3.42
C ALA A 290 -11.67 -8.97 -2.70
N ALA A 291 -11.60 -7.81 -3.35
CA ALA A 291 -12.07 -6.54 -2.79
C ALA A 291 -13.57 -6.57 -2.47
N TRP A 292 -14.37 -7.20 -3.33
CA TRP A 292 -15.79 -7.45 -3.07
C TRP A 292 -15.99 -8.48 -1.96
N LYS A 293 -15.23 -9.58 -1.99
CA LYS A 293 -15.31 -10.68 -1.02
C LYS A 293 -15.06 -10.21 0.41
N VAL A 294 -14.03 -9.38 0.65
CA VAL A 294 -13.74 -8.83 1.97
C VAL A 294 -14.94 -8.07 2.54
N GLU A 295 -15.61 -7.26 1.73
CA GLU A 295 -16.82 -6.55 2.16
C GLU A 295 -17.99 -7.49 2.44
N GLN A 296 -18.17 -8.55 1.63
CA GLN A 296 -19.21 -9.56 1.90
C GLN A 296 -18.96 -10.27 3.23
N ILE A 297 -17.72 -10.63 3.53
CA ILE A 297 -17.35 -11.25 4.81
C ILE A 297 -17.57 -10.26 5.95
N ALA A 298 -17.10 -9.01 5.79
CA ALA A 298 -17.28 -7.98 6.80
C ALA A 298 -18.76 -7.74 7.12
N LYS A 299 -19.61 -7.68 6.10
CA LYS A 299 -21.07 -7.58 6.25
C LYS A 299 -21.65 -8.81 6.96
N ALA A 300 -21.32 -10.01 6.50
CA ALA A 300 -21.85 -11.26 7.05
C ALA A 300 -21.47 -11.45 8.53
N ARG A 301 -20.26 -11.04 8.91
CA ARG A 301 -19.71 -11.17 10.27
C ARG A 301 -19.87 -9.91 11.12
N SER A 302 -20.54 -8.87 10.60
CA SER A 302 -20.67 -7.55 11.26
C SER A 302 -19.33 -6.93 11.70
N ILE A 303 -18.29 -7.09 10.90
CA ILE A 303 -16.95 -6.54 11.19
C ILE A 303 -16.95 -5.03 10.91
N PRO A 304 -16.62 -4.18 11.90
CA PRO A 304 -16.48 -2.75 11.69
C PRO A 304 -15.44 -2.46 10.59
N THR A 305 -15.84 -1.76 9.53
CA THR A 305 -14.99 -1.56 8.34
C THR A 305 -14.96 -0.10 7.91
N TRP A 306 -13.77 0.42 7.62
CA TRP A 306 -13.54 1.75 7.06
C TRP A 306 -12.69 1.66 5.79
N PHE A 307 -13.21 2.22 4.71
CA PHE A 307 -12.44 2.42 3.50
C PHE A 307 -11.97 3.87 3.39
N PHE A 308 -10.70 4.04 3.05
CA PHE A 308 -10.05 5.32 2.79
C PHE A 308 -9.93 5.49 1.26
N PRO A 309 -10.78 6.33 0.65
CA PRO A 309 -10.80 6.48 -0.79
C PRO A 309 -9.65 7.37 -1.29
N THR A 310 -9.25 7.18 -2.54
CA THR A 310 -8.18 7.98 -3.17
C THR A 310 -8.39 9.48 -3.03
N GLU A 311 -9.63 9.94 -3.05
CA GLU A 311 -9.94 11.36 -3.02
C GLU A 311 -9.70 12.00 -1.63
N CYS A 312 -9.38 11.20 -0.61
CA CYS A 312 -8.88 11.65 0.69
C CYS A 312 -7.35 11.79 0.75
N ALA A 313 -6.61 11.38 -0.28
CA ALA A 313 -5.15 11.47 -0.37
C ALA A 313 -4.66 12.35 -1.53
N LYS A 314 -5.47 12.53 -2.58
CA LYS A 314 -5.04 13.15 -3.83
C LYS A 314 -6.07 14.13 -4.38
N SER A 315 -5.59 15.31 -4.79
CA SER A 315 -6.43 16.32 -5.46
C SER A 315 -6.75 15.87 -6.87
N LYS A 316 -7.93 16.25 -7.36
CA LYS A 316 -8.24 16.10 -8.78
C LYS A 316 -7.62 17.25 -9.56
N VAL A 317 -6.75 16.92 -10.52
CA VAL A 317 -6.07 17.88 -11.40
C VAL A 317 -6.49 17.64 -12.86
N VAL A 318 -6.86 18.71 -13.56
CA VAL A 318 -7.19 18.69 -14.99
C VAL A 318 -6.42 19.81 -15.69
N LYS A 319 -5.56 19.46 -16.65
CA LYS A 319 -4.71 20.43 -17.38
C LYS A 319 -3.97 21.38 -16.41
N ASP A 320 -3.29 20.78 -15.43
CA ASP A 320 -2.51 21.47 -14.39
C ASP A 320 -3.33 22.41 -13.47
N LYS A 321 -4.66 22.29 -13.48
CA LYS A 321 -5.55 23.03 -12.58
C LYS A 321 -6.20 22.09 -11.59
N ILE A 322 -6.12 22.42 -10.31
CA ILE A 322 -6.85 21.72 -9.24
C ILE A 322 -8.34 22.04 -9.42
N VAL A 323 -9.13 21.03 -9.78
CA VAL A 323 -10.60 21.15 -9.93
C VAL A 323 -11.33 20.70 -8.67
N ARG A 324 -10.68 19.89 -7.83
CA ARG A 324 -11.15 19.52 -6.50
C ARG A 324 -9.95 19.33 -5.58
N PRO A 325 -9.77 20.19 -4.57
CA PRO A 325 -8.63 20.09 -3.67
C PRO A 325 -8.82 18.93 -2.68
N CYS A 326 -7.72 18.26 -2.37
CA CYS A 326 -7.58 17.41 -1.21
C CYS A 326 -6.53 18.07 -0.30
N HIS A 327 -6.90 18.49 0.91
CA HIS A 327 -5.95 19.24 1.76
C HIS A 327 -4.84 18.35 2.35
N TRP A 328 -4.97 17.03 2.27
CA TRP A 328 -3.90 16.08 2.61
C TRP A 328 -3.04 15.66 1.40
N ASP A 329 -3.30 16.23 0.22
CA ASP A 329 -2.40 16.12 -0.94
C ASP A 329 -1.24 17.10 -0.79
N PHE A 330 -0.29 16.77 0.10
CA PHE A 330 0.79 17.65 0.55
C PHE A 330 1.66 18.19 -0.58
N SER A 331 2.03 19.48 -0.51
CA SER A 331 3.02 20.07 -1.43
C SER A 331 4.40 19.46 -1.25
N THR A 332 5.31 19.67 -2.20
CA THR A 332 6.70 19.22 -2.08
C THR A 332 7.37 19.79 -0.83
N GLU A 333 7.13 21.05 -0.51
CA GLU A 333 7.67 21.72 0.69
C GLU A 333 7.12 21.10 1.98
N GLU A 334 5.84 20.74 1.99
CA GLU A 334 5.19 20.09 3.13
C GLU A 334 5.72 18.67 3.32
N LEU A 335 5.90 17.92 2.23
CA LEU A 335 6.54 16.59 2.27
C LEU A 335 7.96 16.69 2.82
N ILE A 336 8.78 17.60 2.29
CA ILE A 336 10.13 17.86 2.81
C ILE A 336 10.06 18.19 4.31
N THR A 337 9.12 19.03 4.73
CA THR A 337 8.95 19.40 6.14
C THR A 337 8.64 18.18 7.02
N ILE A 338 7.74 17.29 6.59
CA ILE A 338 7.40 16.04 7.28
C ILE A 338 8.66 15.18 7.48
N PHE A 339 9.40 14.90 6.41
CA PHE A 339 10.58 14.03 6.48
C PHE A 339 11.76 14.69 7.21
N GLN A 340 11.95 16.00 7.09
CA GLN A 340 12.95 16.74 7.87
C GLN A 340 12.63 16.67 9.36
N THR A 341 11.37 16.90 9.74
CA THR A 341 10.90 16.82 11.13
C THR A 341 11.10 15.41 11.69
N ALA A 342 10.83 14.40 10.88
CA ALA A 342 11.07 13.00 11.24
C ALA A 342 12.57 12.62 11.32
N GLY A 343 13.47 13.44 10.75
CA GLY A 343 14.87 13.08 10.55
C GLY A 343 15.04 11.90 9.60
N ASP A 344 14.21 11.83 8.54
CA ASP A 344 14.13 10.72 7.59
C ASP A 344 14.25 11.15 6.12
N MET A 345 15.10 12.15 5.84
CA MET A 345 15.25 12.69 4.49
C MET A 345 15.71 11.68 3.44
N GLU A 346 16.36 10.59 3.85
CA GLU A 346 16.72 9.49 2.96
C GLU A 346 15.47 8.87 2.31
N SER A 347 14.43 8.56 3.09
CA SER A 347 13.19 8.00 2.51
C SER A 347 12.45 8.98 1.61
N TYR A 348 12.50 10.28 1.91
CA TYR A 348 11.98 11.29 0.98
C TYR A 348 12.73 11.24 -0.36
N GLN A 349 14.07 11.27 -0.33
CA GLN A 349 14.90 11.28 -1.53
C GLN A 349 14.68 10.02 -2.38
N GLU A 350 14.51 8.87 -1.73
CA GLU A 350 14.21 7.62 -2.40
C GLU A 350 12.83 7.63 -3.06
N ALA A 351 11.78 8.02 -2.33
CA ALA A 351 10.42 8.08 -2.85
C ALA A 351 10.24 9.16 -3.94
N ASP A 352 10.92 10.29 -3.81
CA ASP A 352 10.97 11.36 -4.81
C ASP A 352 11.72 10.92 -6.07
N THR A 353 12.82 10.18 -5.92
CA THR A 353 13.53 9.58 -7.07
C THR A 353 12.65 8.56 -7.79
N PHE A 354 12.01 7.65 -7.04
CA PHE A 354 11.02 6.72 -7.57
C PHE A 354 9.94 7.46 -8.36
N THR A 355 9.34 8.50 -7.76
CA THR A 355 8.29 9.30 -8.41
C THR A 355 8.78 9.91 -9.73
N ARG A 356 9.97 10.54 -9.74
CA ARG A 356 10.55 11.11 -10.96
C ARG A 356 10.83 10.06 -12.04
N GLU A 357 11.31 8.89 -11.66
CA GLU A 357 11.61 7.80 -12.59
C GLU A 357 10.35 7.19 -13.19
N THR A 358 9.23 7.13 -12.45
CA THR A 358 7.95 6.65 -13.01
C THR A 358 7.42 7.58 -14.10
N LYS A 359 7.69 8.89 -14.01
CA LYS A 359 7.10 9.96 -14.83
C LYS A 359 5.56 9.96 -14.87
N THR A 360 4.90 9.15 -14.03
CA THR A 360 3.43 9.02 -13.99
C THR A 360 2.80 9.99 -12.99
N LEU A 361 3.59 10.50 -12.06
CA LEU A 361 3.16 11.43 -11.02
C LEU A 361 4.07 12.66 -11.03
N SER A 362 3.48 13.84 -10.78
CA SER A 362 4.23 15.09 -10.70
C SER A 362 5.00 15.27 -9.39
N LYS A 363 4.60 14.53 -8.35
CA LYS A 363 5.18 14.51 -7.01
C LYS A 363 4.82 13.20 -6.31
N MET A 364 5.55 12.90 -5.24
CA MET A 364 5.21 11.81 -4.33
C MET A 364 3.86 12.07 -3.67
N HIS A 365 3.07 11.02 -3.47
CA HIS A 365 1.81 11.06 -2.72
C HIS A 365 1.88 10.08 -1.56
N MET A 366 1.19 10.38 -0.47
CA MET A 366 0.99 9.49 0.67
C MET A 366 -0.47 9.02 0.64
N PHE A 367 -0.70 7.73 0.46
CA PHE A 367 -2.00 7.07 0.39
C PHE A 367 -2.22 6.18 1.63
N ASP A 368 -1.35 5.20 1.84
CA ASP A 368 -1.52 4.12 2.81
C ASP A 368 -1.22 4.56 4.23
N VAL A 369 -0.21 5.41 4.44
CA VAL A 369 0.04 5.99 5.77
C VAL A 369 -1.09 6.98 6.16
N LEU A 370 -1.71 7.67 5.20
CA LEU A 370 -2.85 8.54 5.48
C LEU A 370 -4.10 7.75 5.90
N THR A 371 -4.26 6.51 5.41
CA THR A 371 -5.36 5.62 5.75
C THR A 371 -5.48 5.36 7.26
N VAL A 372 -4.35 5.41 7.98
CA VAL A 372 -4.30 5.13 9.42
C VAL A 372 -4.26 6.38 10.31
N VAL A 373 -4.10 7.58 9.74
CA VAL A 373 -4.15 8.85 10.49
C VAL A 373 -5.46 8.99 11.29
N PRO A 374 -6.65 8.71 10.73
CA PRO A 374 -7.90 8.79 11.50
C PRO A 374 -8.00 7.83 12.68
N LEU A 375 -7.19 6.77 12.74
CA LEU A 375 -7.14 5.87 13.90
C LEU A 375 -6.37 6.51 15.07
N ALA A 376 -5.34 7.29 14.77
CA ALA A 376 -4.62 8.07 15.78
C ALA A 376 -5.37 9.37 16.13
N HIS A 377 -6.13 9.93 15.19
CA HIS A 377 -6.89 11.17 15.35
C HIS A 377 -8.31 11.02 14.80
N PRO A 378 -9.25 10.45 15.58
CA PRO A 378 -10.63 10.18 15.17
C PRO A 378 -11.39 11.35 14.53
N ASP A 379 -11.07 12.58 14.95
CA ASP A 379 -11.72 13.80 14.46
C ASP A 379 -11.04 14.40 13.21
N ALA A 380 -9.96 13.79 12.72
CA ALA A 380 -9.17 14.34 11.61
C ALA A 380 -9.92 14.27 10.27
N LEU A 381 -10.81 13.29 10.11
CA LEU A 381 -11.55 13.10 8.86
C LEU A 381 -12.93 12.49 9.14
N PRO A 382 -14.03 13.10 8.66
CA PRO A 382 -15.34 12.50 8.80
C PRO A 382 -15.47 11.27 7.92
N TYR A 383 -16.45 10.43 8.23
CA TYR A 383 -16.85 9.31 7.38
C TYR A 383 -18.37 9.31 7.19
N ARG A 384 -18.81 8.61 6.15
CA ARG A 384 -20.23 8.35 5.86
C ARG A 384 -20.49 6.85 5.84
N ARG A 385 -21.70 6.45 6.22
CA ARG A 385 -22.17 5.08 6.01
C ARG A 385 -22.45 4.90 4.52
N ALA A 386 -22.00 3.79 3.96
CA ALA A 386 -22.10 3.53 2.54
C ALA A 386 -22.29 2.05 2.26
N GLU A 387 -22.71 1.76 1.04
CA GLU A 387 -22.67 0.43 0.46
C GLU A 387 -21.85 0.46 -0.82
N SER A 388 -21.05 -0.60 -1.05
CA SER A 388 -20.43 -0.77 -2.35
C SER A 388 -21.39 -1.41 -3.35
N TYR A 389 -21.24 -1.07 -4.62
CA TYR A 389 -22.00 -1.64 -5.72
C TYR A 389 -21.14 -1.76 -6.98
N TRP A 390 -21.47 -2.74 -7.80
CA TRP A 390 -20.89 -2.88 -9.13
C TRP A 390 -21.46 -1.82 -10.06
N ALA A 391 -20.57 -1.11 -10.74
CA ALA A 391 -20.92 -0.20 -11.83
C ALA A 391 -20.08 -0.52 -13.07
N SER A 392 -20.40 0.18 -14.16
CA SER A 392 -19.66 0.08 -15.43
C SER A 392 -19.22 1.48 -15.85
N VAL A 393 -17.94 1.62 -16.19
CA VAL A 393 -17.39 2.82 -16.82
C VAL A 393 -16.82 2.40 -18.16
N GLY A 394 -17.58 2.65 -19.23
CA GLY A 394 -17.35 2.00 -20.52
C GLY A 394 -17.57 0.48 -20.39
N GLU A 395 -16.59 -0.30 -20.81
CA GLU A 395 -16.61 -1.77 -20.74
C GLU A 395 -15.98 -2.31 -19.43
N GLN A 396 -15.43 -1.44 -18.59
CA GLN A 396 -14.77 -1.85 -17.36
C GLN A 396 -15.75 -1.99 -16.22
N ARG A 397 -15.70 -3.14 -15.55
CA ARG A 397 -16.37 -3.36 -14.26
C ARG A 397 -15.62 -2.59 -13.18
N VAL A 398 -16.35 -1.75 -12.45
CA VAL A 398 -15.79 -0.93 -11.38
C VAL A 398 -16.54 -1.14 -10.08
N LEU A 399 -15.83 -0.99 -8.97
CA LEU A 399 -16.41 -0.99 -7.63
C LEU A 399 -16.58 0.46 -7.18
N ARG A 400 -17.82 0.82 -6.85
CA ARG A 400 -18.20 2.17 -6.43
C ARG A 400 -18.88 2.13 -5.08
N VAL A 401 -18.89 3.27 -4.40
CA VAL A 401 -19.65 3.45 -3.16
C VAL A 401 -20.75 4.47 -3.35
N ARG A 402 -21.87 4.28 -2.67
CA ARG A 402 -22.91 5.28 -2.52
C ARG A 402 -23.26 5.44 -1.06
N GLU A 403 -23.50 6.67 -0.65
CA GLU A 403 -23.90 6.98 0.72
C GLU A 403 -25.30 6.41 1.01
N THR A 404 -25.47 5.87 2.21
CA THR A 404 -26.72 5.26 2.70
C THR A 404 -26.79 5.48 4.21
N GLY A 405 -27.97 5.66 4.79
CA GLY A 405 -28.09 5.89 6.24
C GLY A 405 -27.64 4.70 7.11
N ASP A 406 -27.71 3.49 6.57
CA ASP A 406 -27.54 2.21 7.27
C ASP A 406 -26.58 1.24 6.56
N GLY A 407 -25.88 1.70 5.52
CA GLY A 407 -24.98 0.84 4.72
C GLY A 407 -23.94 0.12 5.57
N PRO A 408 -23.45 -1.06 5.15
CA PRO A 408 -22.68 -1.96 6.00
C PRO A 408 -21.29 -1.43 6.37
N VAL A 409 -20.71 -0.53 5.56
CA VAL A 409 -19.35 -0.04 5.72
C VAL A 409 -19.32 1.46 6.01
N ASN A 410 -18.19 1.93 6.54
CA ASN A 410 -17.88 3.35 6.63
C ASN A 410 -16.89 3.70 5.51
N VAL A 411 -17.06 4.86 4.90
CA VAL A 411 -16.10 5.39 3.92
C VAL A 411 -15.72 6.79 4.34
N PHE A 412 -14.43 7.06 4.50
CA PHE A 412 -13.95 8.40 4.84
C PHE A 412 -14.33 9.39 3.76
N PHE A 413 -14.78 10.58 4.16
CA PHE A 413 -15.29 11.59 3.25
C PHE A 413 -14.31 12.76 3.16
N PRO A 414 -13.86 13.14 1.94
CA PRO A 414 -12.90 14.23 1.74
C PRO A 414 -13.57 15.60 1.90
N GLU A 415 -14.00 15.89 3.13
CA GLU A 415 -14.61 17.17 3.50
C GLU A 415 -13.54 18.24 3.63
N ALA A 416 -13.54 19.21 2.71
CA ALA A 416 -12.48 20.21 2.60
C ALA A 416 -12.18 20.92 3.93
N ALA A 417 -13.21 21.41 4.63
CA ALA A 417 -13.05 22.14 5.89
C ALA A 417 -12.45 21.27 7.01
N ALA A 418 -12.83 19.99 7.10
CA ALA A 418 -12.26 19.08 8.08
C ALA A 418 -10.80 18.77 7.77
N MET A 419 -10.48 18.48 6.51
CA MET A 419 -9.12 18.17 6.06
C MET A 419 -8.17 19.35 6.19
N GLU A 420 -8.65 20.57 5.89
CA GLU A 420 -7.88 21.80 6.08
C GLU A 420 -7.55 22.00 7.57
N LYS A 421 -8.56 21.85 8.44
CA LYS A 421 -8.39 21.96 9.89
C LYS A 421 -7.44 20.90 10.46
N SER A 422 -7.43 19.69 9.91
CA SER A 422 -6.63 18.55 10.40
C SER A 422 -5.30 18.35 9.67
N LYS A 423 -4.98 19.19 8.68
CA LYS A 423 -3.78 19.02 7.84
C LYS A 423 -2.49 18.93 8.66
N GLU A 424 -2.29 19.89 9.56
CA GLU A 424 -1.12 19.93 10.44
C GLU A 424 -1.06 18.69 11.35
N THR A 425 -2.21 18.24 11.85
CA THR A 425 -2.30 17.00 12.65
C THR A 425 -1.87 15.77 11.84
N ALA A 426 -2.30 15.66 10.57
CA ALA A 426 -1.87 14.58 9.68
C ALA A 426 -0.35 14.63 9.44
N MET A 427 0.21 15.81 9.16
CA MET A 427 1.65 16.01 8.96
C MET A 427 2.46 15.62 10.22
N GLN A 428 2.00 16.01 11.40
CA GLN A 428 2.62 15.67 12.68
C GLN A 428 2.53 14.17 12.96
N GLU A 429 1.40 13.53 12.66
CA GLU A 429 1.21 12.09 12.84
C GLU A 429 2.19 11.30 11.97
N ILE A 430 2.28 11.65 10.68
CA ILE A 430 3.23 11.00 9.76
C ILE A 430 4.66 11.24 10.22
N SER A 431 5.01 12.48 10.61
CA SER A 431 6.34 12.80 11.14
C SER A 431 6.68 11.97 12.38
N TYR A 432 5.73 11.79 13.30
CA TYR A 432 5.87 10.94 14.49
C TYR A 432 6.17 9.48 14.11
N VAL A 433 5.44 8.94 13.13
CA VAL A 433 5.60 7.56 12.66
C VAL A 433 6.95 7.33 11.99
N LEU A 434 7.42 8.31 11.21
CA LEU A 434 8.70 8.24 10.50
C LEU A 434 9.90 8.52 11.43
N SER A 435 9.66 9.11 12.59
CA SER A 435 10.71 9.39 13.58
C SER A 435 11.28 8.11 14.19
N PRO A 436 12.60 8.03 14.44
CA PRO A 436 13.21 6.96 15.22
C PRO A 436 12.54 6.82 16.59
N VAL A 437 12.41 5.60 17.11
CA VAL A 437 11.79 5.32 18.42
C VAL A 437 12.44 6.13 19.54
N SER A 438 13.77 6.34 19.48
CA SER A 438 14.53 7.13 20.45
C SER A 438 14.16 8.62 20.51
N ARG A 439 13.56 9.16 19.45
CA ARG A 439 13.13 10.57 19.35
C ARG A 439 11.63 10.76 19.61
N ARG A 440 10.86 9.67 19.69
CA ARG A 440 9.41 9.76 19.92
C ARG A 440 9.16 10.24 21.34
N PRO A 441 8.21 11.19 21.55
CA PRO A 441 7.70 11.47 22.88
C PRO A 441 7.27 10.14 23.51
N LYS A 442 7.73 9.85 24.73
CA LYS A 442 7.25 8.68 25.46
C LYS A 442 5.73 8.80 25.53
N GLN A 443 5.02 7.82 24.97
CA GLN A 443 3.58 7.75 25.16
C GLN A 443 3.35 7.68 26.67
N LEU A 444 2.70 8.71 27.21
CA LEU A 444 2.32 8.71 28.61
C LEU A 444 1.43 7.47 28.83
N PRO A 445 1.72 6.63 29.83
CA PRO A 445 0.86 5.52 30.20
C PRO A 445 -0.61 5.94 30.18
N ALA A 446 -1.50 5.10 29.66
CA ALA A 446 -2.94 5.40 29.57
C ALA A 446 -3.52 5.89 30.91
N VAL A 447 -2.97 5.43 32.04
CA VAL A 447 -3.27 5.90 33.40
C VAL A 447 -3.03 7.41 33.59
N LEU A 448 -1.94 7.96 33.05
CA LEU A 448 -1.65 9.40 33.13
C LEU A 448 -2.58 10.23 32.23
N ASN A 449 -3.00 9.70 31.07
CA ASN A 449 -4.02 10.37 30.24
C ASN A 449 -5.40 10.33 30.92
N ALA A 450 -5.77 9.23 31.56
CA ALA A 450 -7.00 9.12 32.35
C ALA A 450 -6.98 10.07 33.56
N ILE A 451 -5.84 10.21 34.25
CA ILE A 451 -5.66 11.18 35.34
C ILE A 451 -5.77 12.61 34.81
N ARG A 452 -5.17 12.92 33.66
CA ARG A 452 -5.24 14.26 33.06
C ARG A 452 -6.66 14.63 32.65
N PHE A 453 -7.41 13.67 32.12
CA PHE A 453 -8.83 13.83 31.77
C PHE A 453 -9.71 13.98 33.02
N ALA A 454 -9.44 13.19 34.08
CA ALA A 454 -10.12 13.33 35.36
C ALA A 454 -9.83 14.67 36.06
N ILE A 455 -8.60 15.20 35.95
CA ILE A 455 -8.23 16.53 36.46
C ILE A 455 -8.92 17.64 35.67
N GLN A 456 -9.03 17.51 34.34
CA GLN A 456 -9.76 18.48 33.50
C GLN A 456 -11.27 18.47 33.77
N LEU A 457 -11.84 17.32 34.14
CA LEU A 457 -13.26 17.20 34.51
C LEU A 457 -13.52 17.55 35.99
N GLY A 458 -12.51 17.47 36.86
CA GLY A 458 -12.59 17.81 38.29
C GLY A 458 -12.18 19.24 38.65
N GLY A 459 -11.72 20.03 37.69
CA GLY A 459 -11.21 21.40 37.88
C GLY A 459 -12.26 22.50 37.99
N ALA A 460 -13.45 22.19 38.51
CA ALA A 460 -14.48 23.17 38.83
C ALA A 460 -15.17 22.83 40.16
N THR A 461 -14.40 22.79 41.24
CA THR A 461 -14.94 23.03 42.58
C THR A 461 -13.95 23.90 43.34
N ASP A 462 -14.43 25.11 43.65
CA ASP A 462 -13.77 26.14 44.45
C ASP A 462 -13.22 25.59 45.77
N LEU A 463 -12.01 26.02 46.10
CA LEU A 463 -11.54 26.23 47.48
C LEU A 463 -11.31 27.72 47.67
#